data_AF-A0A846CK08-F1
#
_entry.id   AF-A0A846CK08-F1
#
_cell.length_a   1.000
_cell.length_b   1.000
_cell.length_c   1.000
_cell.angle_alpha   90.00
_cell.angle_beta   90.00
_cell.angle_gamma   90.00
#
_symmetry.space_group_name_H-M   'P 1'
#
loop_
_entity.id
_entity.type
_entity.pdbx_description
1 polymer ?
#
loop_
_entity_poly.entity_id
_entity_poly.type
_entity_poly.pdbx_seq_one_letter_code
_entity_poly.pdbx_strand_id
1 'polypeptide(L)'
;MKPRPYTVVLIIPTGIGASIGGYAGDGLPVARAIAQTCDILITHPNVLNGAQLYWSLSNALYVEGYALDKFAQGWYGLQPVHQNRVGLILDQAIEPELQLRHLQAADATRATLGLNLTDYIVTDSPLGVELRQSESGASWGTIANPDSLLRAAHTLIHKAKAE
;
A
#
# COMPACT_ATOMS: atom_id res chain seq x y z
N MET A 1 -15.82 6.09 -31.38
CA MET A 1 -15.09 6.43 -30.13
C MET A 1 -15.38 5.35 -29.11
N LYS A 2 -14.37 4.79 -28.44
CA LYS A 2 -14.64 3.95 -27.25
C LYS A 2 -15.25 4.86 -26.17
N PRO A 3 -16.30 4.41 -25.46
CA PRO A 3 -16.84 5.17 -24.33
C PRO A 3 -15.75 5.40 -23.29
N ARG A 4 -15.73 6.59 -22.68
CA ARG A 4 -14.81 6.88 -21.56
C ARG A 4 -15.26 6.05 -20.35
N PRO A 5 -14.33 5.35 -19.67
CA PRO A 5 -14.69 4.56 -18.50
C PRO A 5 -15.24 5.48 -17.39
N TYR A 6 -16.34 5.07 -16.76
CA TYR A 6 -16.86 5.72 -15.57
C TYR A 6 -15.95 5.42 -14.39
N THR A 7 -15.16 6.43 -14.01
CA THR A 7 -14.16 6.34 -12.94
C THR A 7 -14.68 7.02 -11.69
N VAL A 8 -14.61 6.33 -10.55
CA VAL A 8 -15.02 6.85 -9.24
C VAL A 8 -13.83 6.84 -8.31
N VAL A 9 -13.67 7.91 -7.51
CA VAL A 9 -12.68 7.99 -6.43
C VAL A 9 -13.42 7.81 -5.10
N LEU A 10 -13.03 6.82 -4.31
CA LEU A 10 -13.52 6.60 -2.95
C LEU A 10 -12.42 6.93 -1.95
N ILE A 11 -12.68 7.89 -1.07
CA ILE A 11 -11.80 8.24 0.03
C ILE A 11 -12.58 8.08 1.32
N ILE A 12 -12.09 7.21 2.20
CA ILE A 12 -12.55 7.14 3.59
C ILE A 12 -11.41 7.63 4.50
N PRO A 13 -11.60 8.73 5.24
CA PRO A 13 -10.55 9.27 6.10
C PRO A 13 -10.31 8.33 7.30
N THR A 14 -9.06 7.92 7.48
CA THR A 14 -8.64 7.06 8.59
C THR A 14 -8.34 7.88 9.84
N GLY A 15 -8.57 7.28 11.02
CA GLY A 15 -8.17 7.88 12.30
C GLY A 15 -9.10 8.98 12.85
N ILE A 16 -10.18 9.32 12.12
CA ILE A 16 -11.19 10.29 12.60
C ILE A 16 -12.51 9.66 13.05
N GLY A 17 -12.61 8.32 13.02
CA GLY A 17 -13.84 7.61 13.38
C GLY A 17 -15.01 7.90 12.43
N ALA A 18 -14.76 7.84 11.11
CA ALA A 18 -15.82 8.01 10.11
C ALA A 18 -17.00 7.07 10.40
N SER A 19 -18.24 7.56 10.27
CA SER A 19 -19.45 6.76 10.52
C SER A 19 -19.59 5.58 9.57
N ILE A 20 -18.91 5.63 8.42
CA ILE A 20 -18.83 4.58 7.41
C ILE A 20 -17.35 4.41 7.06
N GLY A 21 -16.82 3.20 7.25
CA GLY A 21 -15.43 2.89 6.89
C GLY A 21 -14.39 3.35 7.92
N GLY A 22 -14.84 3.81 9.10
CA GLY A 22 -13.98 4.32 10.15
C GLY A 22 -13.37 3.24 11.03
N TYR A 23 -13.74 1.98 10.84
CA TYR A 23 -13.34 0.85 11.66
C TYR A 23 -12.66 -0.24 10.82
N ALA A 24 -12.05 -1.24 11.47
CA ALA A 24 -11.34 -2.28 10.73
C ALA A 24 -12.33 -3.09 9.87
N GLY A 25 -12.19 -2.99 8.54
CA GLY A 25 -12.93 -3.81 7.56
C GLY A 25 -14.33 -3.31 7.18
N ASP A 26 -14.87 -2.26 7.80
CA ASP A 26 -16.20 -1.72 7.46
C ASP A 26 -16.21 -0.87 6.18
N GLY A 27 -15.04 -0.40 5.73
CA GLY A 27 -14.86 0.29 4.44
C GLY A 27 -14.95 -0.65 3.24
N LEU A 28 -14.67 -1.93 3.43
CA LEU A 28 -14.62 -2.90 2.34
C LEU A 28 -15.99 -3.14 1.68
N PRO A 29 -17.10 -3.38 2.43
CA PRO A 29 -18.43 -3.49 1.83
C PRO A 29 -18.83 -2.29 0.98
N VAL A 30 -18.46 -1.08 1.42
CA VAL A 30 -18.75 0.19 0.72
C VAL A 30 -18.00 0.25 -0.60
N ALA A 31 -16.70 -0.05 -0.58
CA ALA A 31 -15.90 -0.10 -1.80
C ALA A 31 -16.41 -1.16 -2.77
N ARG A 32 -16.82 -2.33 -2.29
CA ARG A 32 -17.40 -3.39 -3.12
C ARG A 32 -18.71 -2.95 -3.79
N ALA A 33 -19.59 -2.30 -3.05
CA ALA A 33 -20.85 -1.77 -3.60
C ALA A 33 -20.58 -0.72 -4.69
N ILE A 34 -19.66 0.21 -4.44
CA ILE A 34 -19.30 1.26 -5.41
C ILE A 34 -18.62 0.64 -6.65
N ALA A 35 -17.72 -0.33 -6.47
CA ALA A 35 -17.03 -1.01 -7.57
C ALA A 35 -17.99 -1.71 -8.54
N GLN A 36 -19.18 -2.12 -8.09
CA GLN A 36 -20.22 -2.70 -8.97
C GLN A 36 -20.91 -1.66 -9.86
N THR A 37 -20.75 -0.37 -9.57
CA THR A 37 -21.43 0.72 -10.28
C THR A 37 -20.52 1.52 -11.22
N CYS A 38 -19.22 1.22 -11.24
CA CYS A 38 -18.23 1.95 -12.01
C CYS A 38 -17.29 1.01 -12.78
N ASP A 39 -16.70 1.54 -13.86
CA ASP A 39 -15.72 0.80 -14.66
C ASP A 39 -14.37 0.72 -13.94
N ILE A 40 -13.99 1.79 -13.22
CA ILE A 40 -12.75 1.89 -12.46
C ILE A 40 -13.03 2.55 -11.11
N LEU A 41 -12.65 1.89 -10.02
CA LEU A 41 -12.63 2.44 -8.67
C LEU A 41 -11.19 2.84 -8.31
N ILE A 42 -10.97 4.08 -7.91
CA ILE A 42 -9.71 4.52 -7.31
C ILE A 42 -9.92 4.64 -5.81
N THR A 43 -9.07 4.02 -5.01
CA THR A 43 -9.16 4.04 -3.54
C THR A 43 -7.78 3.89 -2.90
N HIS A 44 -7.69 4.05 -1.58
CA HIS A 44 -6.46 3.84 -0.81
C HIS A 44 -6.51 2.52 -0.03
N PRO A 45 -5.34 1.92 0.32
CA PRO A 45 -5.29 0.58 0.91
C PRO A 45 -6.03 0.45 2.25
N ASN A 46 -6.15 1.53 3.04
CA ASN A 46 -6.82 1.44 4.33
C ASN A 46 -8.35 1.31 4.20
N VAL A 47 -8.94 1.56 3.02
CA VAL A 47 -10.38 1.28 2.78
C VAL A 47 -10.65 -0.22 2.65
N LEU A 48 -9.74 -0.96 2.02
CA LEU A 48 -9.97 -2.38 1.69
C LEU A 48 -9.35 -3.36 2.69
N ASN A 49 -8.49 -2.87 3.58
CA ASN A 49 -7.77 -3.69 4.54
C ASN A 49 -8.39 -3.54 5.93
N GLY A 50 -8.91 -4.63 6.48
CA GLY A 50 -9.24 -4.78 7.90
C GLY A 50 -8.12 -5.51 8.62
N ALA A 51 -6.95 -4.88 8.75
CA ALA A 51 -5.69 -5.54 9.11
C ALA A 51 -5.26 -6.61 8.08
N GLN A 52 -5.26 -7.89 8.44
CA GLN A 52 -4.90 -8.98 7.53
C GLN A 52 -6.07 -9.43 6.62
N LEU A 53 -7.28 -8.89 6.85
CA LEU A 53 -8.45 -9.17 6.04
C LEU A 53 -8.44 -8.25 4.82
N TYR A 54 -8.23 -8.83 3.65
CA TYR A 54 -8.19 -8.13 2.37
C TYR A 54 -9.13 -8.79 1.36
N TRP A 55 -9.65 -8.01 0.43
CA TRP A 55 -10.42 -8.50 -0.70
C TRP A 55 -9.97 -7.83 -2.00
N SER A 56 -9.61 -8.67 -2.98
CA SER A 56 -9.19 -8.17 -4.29
C SER A 56 -10.37 -7.74 -5.14
N LEU A 57 -10.31 -6.52 -5.67
CA LEU A 57 -11.25 -5.98 -6.65
C LEU A 57 -10.54 -5.86 -8.00
N SER A 58 -11.08 -6.50 -9.05
CA SER A 58 -10.47 -6.54 -10.37
C SER A 58 -10.48 -5.20 -11.12
N ASN A 59 -11.35 -4.28 -10.71
CA ASN A 59 -11.48 -2.94 -11.28
C ASN A 59 -11.04 -1.83 -10.31
N ALA A 60 -10.26 -2.15 -9.28
CA ALA A 60 -9.75 -1.17 -8.32
C ALA A 60 -8.28 -0.79 -8.58
N LEU A 61 -7.98 0.51 -8.52
CA LEU A 61 -6.63 1.05 -8.49
C LEU A 61 -6.33 1.55 -7.08
N TYR A 62 -5.32 0.95 -6.44
CA TYR A 62 -4.87 1.33 -5.10
C TYR A 62 -3.82 2.43 -5.19
N VAL A 63 -4.09 3.55 -4.54
CA VAL A 63 -3.23 4.72 -4.59
C VAL A 63 -3.02 5.22 -3.17
N GLU A 64 -1.76 5.39 -2.77
CA GLU A 64 -1.43 6.01 -1.50
C GLU A 64 -1.82 7.51 -1.50
N GLY A 65 -1.97 8.10 -0.31
CA GLY A 65 -2.57 9.43 -0.16
C GLY A 65 -1.92 10.55 -0.97
N TYR A 66 -0.59 10.59 -1.06
CA TYR A 66 0.13 11.61 -1.81
C TYR A 66 -0.05 11.45 -3.32
N ALA A 67 0.10 10.24 -3.86
CA ALA A 67 -0.16 9.95 -5.27
C ALA A 67 -1.63 10.20 -5.64
N LEU A 68 -2.58 10.00 -4.73
CA LEU A 68 -3.99 10.31 -4.96
C LEU A 68 -4.22 11.82 -5.05
N ASP A 69 -3.58 12.61 -4.19
CA ASP A 69 -3.58 14.07 -4.26
C ASP A 69 -2.97 14.55 -5.60
N LYS A 70 -1.84 13.97 -6.02
CA LYS A 70 -1.22 14.28 -7.32
C LYS A 70 -2.06 13.87 -8.52
N PHE A 71 -2.78 12.76 -8.43
CA PHE A 71 -3.77 12.37 -9.43
C PHE A 71 -4.92 13.38 -9.50
N ALA A 72 -5.48 13.79 -8.36
CA ALA A 72 -6.57 14.76 -8.30
C ALA A 72 -6.16 16.15 -8.83
N GLN A 73 -4.89 16.54 -8.66
CA GLN A 73 -4.31 17.75 -9.24
C GLN A 73 -4.04 17.65 -10.76
N GLY A 74 -4.23 16.46 -11.36
CA GLY A 74 -3.94 16.21 -12.77
C GLY A 74 -2.45 16.07 -13.09
N TRP A 75 -1.60 15.92 -12.07
CA TRP A 75 -0.14 15.78 -12.26
C TRP A 75 0.25 14.34 -12.57
N TYR A 76 -0.46 13.38 -11.98
CA TYR A 76 -0.24 11.94 -12.22
C TYR A 76 -1.36 11.33 -13.04
N GLY A 77 -0.99 10.42 -13.95
CA GLY A 77 -1.90 9.50 -14.61
C GLY A 77 -1.81 8.12 -13.97
N LEU A 78 -2.94 7.45 -13.78
CA LEU A 78 -2.99 6.08 -13.28
C LEU A 78 -3.20 5.13 -14.45
N GLN A 79 -2.35 4.12 -14.56
CA GLN A 79 -2.44 3.09 -15.59
C GLN A 79 -2.83 1.75 -14.95
N PRO A 80 -3.98 1.15 -15.34
CA PRO A 80 -4.29 -0.21 -14.96
C PRO A 80 -3.23 -1.17 -15.53
N VAL A 81 -2.71 -2.05 -14.69
CA VAL A 81 -1.76 -3.11 -15.07
C VAL A 81 -2.27 -4.46 -14.61
N HIS A 82 -1.84 -5.53 -15.30
CA HIS A 82 -2.19 -6.89 -14.90
C HIS A 82 -1.51 -7.30 -13.60
N GLN A 83 -0.24 -6.91 -13.42
CA GLN A 83 0.53 -7.14 -12.20
C GLN A 83 1.60 -6.05 -12.05
N ASN A 84 1.86 -5.66 -10.81
CA ASN A 84 3.04 -4.85 -10.45
C ASN A 84 4.24 -5.76 -10.18
N ARG A 85 5.45 -5.22 -10.28
CA ARG A 85 6.67 -5.92 -9.87
C ARG A 85 7.10 -5.37 -8.52
N VAL A 86 6.76 -6.09 -7.47
CA VAL A 86 6.85 -5.58 -6.10
C VAL A 86 8.24 -5.85 -5.52
N GLY A 87 8.88 -4.81 -5.00
CA GLY A 87 10.13 -4.92 -4.25
C GLY A 87 9.91 -5.08 -2.74
N LEU A 88 10.82 -5.78 -2.06
CA LEU A 88 10.78 -5.98 -0.61
C LEU A 88 11.98 -5.31 0.07
N ILE A 89 11.72 -4.39 1.00
CA ILE A 89 12.73 -3.76 1.84
C ILE A 89 12.53 -4.26 3.27
N LEU A 90 13.60 -4.73 3.89
CA LEU A 90 13.65 -5.11 5.31
C LEU A 90 14.56 -4.15 6.06
N ASP A 91 14.15 -3.71 7.25
CA ASP A 91 14.99 -2.86 8.10
C ASP A 91 16.23 -3.63 8.55
N GLN A 92 17.40 -3.01 8.55
CA GLN A 92 18.64 -3.54 9.12
C GLN A 92 18.51 -3.90 10.61
N ALA A 93 17.60 -3.25 11.34
CA ALA A 93 17.30 -3.56 12.74
C ALA A 93 16.31 -4.71 12.94
N ILE A 94 15.77 -5.31 11.87
CA ILE A 94 14.83 -6.42 12.00
C ILE A 94 15.46 -7.61 12.73
N GLU A 95 14.71 -8.25 13.63
CA GLU A 95 15.19 -9.43 14.31
C GLU A 95 15.35 -10.60 13.32
N PRO A 96 16.40 -11.44 13.44
CA PRO A 96 16.66 -12.51 12.46
C PRO A 96 15.49 -13.48 12.27
N GLU A 97 14.77 -13.81 13.34
CA GLU A 97 13.59 -14.69 13.26
C GLU A 97 12.43 -14.00 12.53
N LEU A 98 12.22 -12.71 12.77
CA LEU A 98 11.18 -11.94 12.10
C LEU A 98 11.52 -11.77 10.60
N GLN A 99 12.79 -11.52 10.29
CA GLN A 99 13.28 -11.50 8.91
C GLN A 99 12.93 -12.79 8.17
N LEU A 100 13.24 -13.95 8.78
CA LEU A 100 12.95 -15.26 8.19
C LEU A 100 11.44 -15.42 7.93
N ARG A 101 10.60 -15.04 8.89
CA ARG A 101 9.13 -15.12 8.74
C ARG A 101 8.62 -14.25 7.59
N HIS A 102 9.16 -13.04 7.41
CA HIS A 102 8.80 -12.17 6.28
C HIS A 102 9.24 -12.74 4.94
N LEU A 103 10.44 -13.33 4.86
CA LEU A 103 10.92 -13.99 3.64
C LEU A 103 10.04 -15.20 3.28
N GLN A 104 9.68 -16.02 4.27
CA GLN A 104 8.75 -17.14 4.08
C GLN A 104 7.36 -16.67 3.63
N ALA A 105 6.86 -15.56 4.16
CA ALA A 105 5.61 -14.97 3.72
C ALA A 105 5.70 -14.47 2.26
N ALA A 106 6.82 -13.83 1.88
CA ALA A 106 7.06 -13.40 0.50
C ALA A 106 7.06 -14.61 -0.45
N ASP A 107 7.77 -15.68 -0.12
CA ASP A 107 7.79 -16.92 -0.90
C ASP A 107 6.41 -17.57 -1.00
N ALA A 108 5.65 -17.59 0.10
CA ALA A 108 4.29 -18.12 0.10
C ALA A 108 3.37 -17.32 -0.84
N THR A 109 3.46 -15.98 -0.86
CA THR A 109 2.65 -15.15 -1.77
C THR A 109 3.04 -15.32 -3.24
N ARG A 110 4.34 -15.52 -3.54
CA ARG A 110 4.78 -15.89 -4.90
C ARG A 110 4.16 -17.22 -5.33
N ALA A 111 4.24 -18.24 -4.48
CA ALA A 111 3.82 -19.60 -4.81
C ALA A 111 2.30 -19.75 -4.89
N THR A 112 1.55 -19.07 -4.02
CA THR A 112 0.10 -19.28 -3.86
C THR A 112 -0.75 -18.22 -4.56
N LEU A 113 -0.27 -16.98 -4.66
CA LEU A 113 -0.99 -15.86 -5.28
C LEU A 113 -0.40 -15.44 -6.64
N GLY A 114 0.77 -15.99 -7.01
CA GLY A 114 1.43 -15.65 -8.27
C GLY A 114 2.02 -14.24 -8.31
N LEU A 115 2.31 -13.63 -7.14
CA LEU A 115 2.87 -12.28 -7.11
C LEU A 115 4.26 -12.22 -7.75
N ASN A 116 4.50 -11.19 -8.56
CA ASN A 116 5.80 -10.91 -9.16
C ASN A 116 6.67 -10.10 -8.17
N LEU A 117 7.35 -10.80 -7.27
CA LEU A 117 8.29 -10.17 -6.33
C LEU A 117 9.71 -10.12 -6.90
N THR A 118 10.39 -8.99 -6.71
CA THR A 118 11.84 -8.91 -6.90
C THR A 118 12.58 -9.59 -5.75
N ASP A 119 13.91 -9.60 -5.82
CA ASP A 119 14.71 -9.92 -4.64
C ASP A 119 14.47 -8.87 -3.52
N TYR A 120 14.80 -9.23 -2.29
CA TYR A 120 14.72 -8.33 -1.15
C TYR A 120 16.03 -7.56 -0.94
N ILE A 121 15.94 -6.43 -0.26
CA ILE A 121 17.10 -5.70 0.22
C ILE A 121 16.96 -5.40 1.70
N VAL A 122 18.06 -5.44 2.42
CA VAL A 122 18.15 -4.93 3.79
C VAL A 122 18.66 -3.50 3.72
N THR A 123 18.06 -2.58 4.50
CA THR A 123 18.52 -1.18 4.55
C THR A 123 19.98 -1.12 5.00
N ASP A 124 20.72 -0.08 4.59
CA ASP A 124 22.15 0.06 4.95
C ASP A 124 22.38 0.60 6.37
N SER A 125 21.31 1.01 7.04
CA SER A 125 21.29 1.41 8.44
C SER A 125 19.93 1.10 9.07
N PRO A 126 19.86 0.90 10.40
CA PRO A 126 18.59 0.78 11.12
C PRO A 126 17.69 1.98 10.84
N LEU A 127 16.41 1.77 10.52
CA LEU A 127 15.50 2.89 10.26
C LEU A 127 15.17 3.69 11.52
N GLY A 128 15.34 3.09 12.70
CA GLY A 128 15.03 3.72 13.98
C GLY A 128 13.53 4.02 14.10
N VAL A 129 12.71 2.98 13.87
CA VAL A 129 11.25 3.08 13.96
C VAL A 129 10.84 3.38 15.41
N GLU A 130 10.11 4.47 15.61
CA GLU A 130 9.57 4.88 16.90
C GLU A 130 8.06 5.07 16.81
N LEU A 131 7.34 4.63 17.85
CA LEU A 131 5.95 4.99 18.06
C LEU A 131 5.89 6.21 18.97
N ARG A 132 5.15 7.23 18.55
CA ARG A 132 4.90 8.44 19.32
C ARG A 132 3.41 8.60 19.57
N GLN A 133 3.09 9.27 20.67
CA GLN A 133 1.71 9.57 21.05
C GLN A 133 1.60 11.06 21.37
N SER A 134 0.51 11.66 20.91
CA SER A 134 0.17 13.06 21.14
C SER A 134 -0.56 13.19 22.47
N GLU A 135 -0.59 14.41 22.99
CA GLU A 135 -1.37 14.74 24.19
C GLU A 135 -2.87 14.47 24.01
N SER A 136 -3.39 14.50 22.78
CA SER A 136 -4.79 14.18 22.47
C SER A 136 -5.06 12.67 22.38
N GLY A 137 -4.06 11.83 22.61
CA GLY A 137 -4.16 10.37 22.58
C GLY A 137 -3.91 9.73 21.22
N ALA A 138 -3.79 10.52 20.13
CA ALA A 138 -3.48 9.99 18.80
C ALA A 138 -2.03 9.48 18.74
N SER A 139 -1.80 8.33 18.09
CA SER A 139 -0.48 7.72 17.91
C SER A 139 -0.01 7.79 16.44
N TRP A 140 1.30 7.85 16.24
CA TRP A 140 1.91 7.78 14.90
C TRP A 140 3.28 7.09 14.96
N GLY A 141 3.75 6.60 13.82
CA GLY A 141 5.11 6.09 13.66
C GLY A 141 6.03 7.14 13.04
N THR A 142 7.30 7.13 13.43
CA THR A 142 8.36 7.90 12.77
C THR A 142 9.59 7.02 12.56
N ILE A 143 10.46 7.44 11.64
CA ILE A 143 11.77 6.81 11.40
C ILE A 143 12.86 7.86 11.55
N ALA A 144 14.01 7.45 12.10
CA ALA A 144 15.16 8.32 12.30
C ALA A 144 15.99 8.49 11.01
N ASN A 145 16.08 7.43 10.19
CA ASN A 145 16.96 7.39 9.01
C ASN A 145 16.17 7.17 7.69
N PRO A 146 15.31 8.12 7.27
CA PRO A 146 14.49 7.97 6.06
C PRO A 146 15.32 7.88 4.77
N ASP A 147 16.51 8.47 4.75
CA ASP A 147 17.46 8.40 3.65
C ASP A 147 17.92 6.96 3.34
N SER A 148 18.07 6.12 4.37
CA SER A 148 18.39 4.71 4.23
C SER A 148 17.29 3.93 3.51
N LEU A 149 16.03 4.20 3.86
CA LEU A 149 14.86 3.65 3.17
C LEU A 149 14.84 4.07 1.69
N LEU A 150 15.11 5.35 1.41
CA LEU A 150 15.13 5.87 0.03
C LEU A 150 16.26 5.25 -0.80
N ARG A 151 17.47 5.05 -0.24
CA ARG A 151 18.57 4.36 -0.94
C ARG A 151 18.23 2.90 -1.25
N ALA A 152 17.58 2.20 -0.32
CA ALA A 152 17.10 0.84 -0.53
C ALA A 152 16.05 0.79 -1.66
N ALA A 153 15.06 1.69 -1.62
CA ALA A 153 14.03 1.79 -2.67
C ALA A 153 14.62 2.11 -4.04
N HIS A 154 15.54 3.09 -4.12
CA HIS A 154 16.26 3.43 -5.35
C HIS A 154 17.00 2.20 -5.91
N THR A 155 17.63 1.41 -5.05
CA THR A 155 18.33 0.19 -5.47
C THR A 155 17.37 -0.86 -6.03
N LEU A 156 16.22 -1.08 -5.37
CA LEU A 156 15.20 -2.01 -5.88
C LEU A 156 14.62 -1.57 -7.22
N ILE A 157 14.32 -0.28 -7.39
CA ILE A 157 13.77 0.26 -8.64
C ILE A 157 14.79 0.13 -9.77
N HIS A 158 16.04 0.54 -9.56
CA HIS A 158 17.02 0.62 -10.66
C HIS A 158 17.79 -0.67 -10.92
N LYS A 159 18.05 -1.49 -9.90
CA LYS A 159 18.79 -2.76 -10.05
C LYS A 159 17.87 -3.96 -10.11
N ALA A 160 16.88 -4.01 -9.21
CA ALA A 160 15.94 -5.11 -9.14
C ALA A 160 14.68 -4.89 -9.99
N LYS A 161 14.53 -3.72 -10.62
CA LYS A 161 13.44 -3.33 -11.54
C LYS A 161 12.05 -3.44 -10.91
N ALA A 162 11.89 -3.08 -9.64
CA ALA A 162 10.56 -2.93 -9.03
C ALA A 162 9.79 -1.78 -9.70
N GLU A 163 8.48 -1.98 -9.95
CA GLU A 163 7.56 -1.05 -10.64
C GLU A 163 6.12 -1.20 -10.12
#